data_AF-A0A1Y0EHD8-F1
#
_entry.id   AF-A0A1Y0EHD8-F1
#
_cell.length_a   1.000
_cell.length_b   1.000
_cell.length_c   1.000
_cell.angle_alpha   90.00
_cell.angle_beta   90.00
_cell.angle_gamma   90.00
#
_symmetry.space_group_name_H-M   'P 1'
#
loop_
_entity.id
_entity.type
_entity.pdbx_description
1 polymer ?
#
loop_
_entity_poly.entity_id
_entity_poly.type
_entity_poly.pdbx_seq_one_letter_code
_entity_poly.pdbx_strand_id
1 'polypeptide(L)'
;MLPISADKVAEVIILARELDRAENEFDGFVDRLNEDEQAGLVALFWIGRGTFEPEDLAEALRTAMAEATTPTARYLKGSPHLADHLESGLEALGIDSSAVEDDLYRPG
;
A
#
# COMPACT_ATOMS: atom_id res chain seq x y z
N MET A 1 -11.76 -8.48 4.53
CA MET A 1 -11.82 -7.60 3.35
C MET A 1 -10.76 -6.53 3.57
N LEU A 2 -9.98 -6.21 2.53
CA LEU A 2 -8.94 -5.17 2.63
C LEU A 2 -9.61 -3.80 2.84
N PRO A 3 -9.26 -3.02 3.88
CA PRO A 3 -9.93 -1.75 4.21
C PRO A 3 -9.41 -0.56 3.39
N ILE A 4 -8.76 -0.80 2.25
CA ILE A 4 -8.30 0.20 1.29
C ILE A 4 -8.64 -0.26 -0.13
N SER A 5 -9.05 0.66 -1.00
CA SER A 5 -9.36 0.33 -2.39
C SER A 5 -8.10 0.11 -3.23
N ALA A 6 -8.21 -0.73 -4.26
CA ALA A 6 -7.12 -0.97 -5.21
C ALA A 6 -6.60 0.33 -5.83
N ASP A 7 -7.50 1.27 -6.17
CA ASP A 7 -7.13 2.58 -6.74
C ASP A 7 -6.20 3.38 -5.84
N LYS A 8 -6.49 3.41 -4.53
CA LYS A 8 -5.65 4.11 -3.56
C LYS A 8 -4.30 3.42 -3.39
N VAL A 9 -4.26 2.09 -3.43
CA VAL A 9 -2.99 1.36 -3.36
C VAL A 9 -2.14 1.62 -4.61
N ALA A 10 -2.75 1.64 -5.79
CA ALA A 10 -2.06 1.93 -7.03
C ALA A 10 -1.46 3.35 -7.06
N GLU A 11 -2.18 4.35 -6.55
CA GLU A 11 -1.62 5.70 -6.35
C GLU A 11 -0.38 5.66 -5.44
N VAL A 12 -0.43 4.92 -4.33
CA VAL A 12 0.74 4.74 -3.45
C VAL A 12 1.89 4.05 -4.17
N ILE A 13 1.63 3.05 -5.01
CA ILE A 13 2.64 2.35 -5.82
C ILE A 13 3.33 3.33 -6.78
N ILE A 14 2.56 4.18 -7.48
CA ILE A 14 3.08 5.19 -8.41
C ILE A 14 4.00 6.15 -7.66
N LEU A 15 3.52 6.72 -6.54
CA LEU A 15 4.30 7.63 -5.71
C LEU A 15 5.54 6.95 -5.11
N ALA A 16 5.43 5.66 -4.74
CA ALA A 16 6.52 4.87 -4.18
C ALA A 16 7.66 4.64 -5.18
N ARG A 17 7.35 4.46 -6.47
CA ARG A 17 8.34 4.26 -7.55
C ARG A 17 9.18 5.52 -7.82
N GLU A 18 8.63 6.70 -7.56
CA GLU A 18 9.29 8.00 -7.76
C GLU A 18 9.57 8.74 -6.45
N LEU A 19 9.81 8.03 -5.34
CA LEU A 19 10.02 8.62 -4.01
C LEU A 19 11.13 9.67 -3.96
N ASP A 20 12.14 9.61 -4.85
CA ASP A 20 13.19 10.63 -4.94
C ASP A 20 12.65 12.02 -5.35
N ARG A 21 11.49 12.07 -6.01
CA ARG A 21 10.86 13.30 -6.51
C ARG A 21 9.49 13.57 -5.90
N ALA A 22 8.77 12.53 -5.50
CA ALA A 22 7.39 12.57 -5.04
C ALA A 22 7.25 12.31 -3.53
N GLU A 23 8.31 12.51 -2.74
CA GLU A 23 8.29 12.22 -1.30
C GLU A 23 7.19 12.98 -0.55
N ASN A 24 6.99 14.26 -0.87
CA ASN A 24 6.00 15.10 -0.20
C ASN A 24 4.56 14.69 -0.58
N GLU A 25 4.36 14.32 -1.84
CA GLU A 25 3.10 13.81 -2.38
C GLU A 25 2.76 12.46 -1.76
N PHE A 26 3.73 11.56 -1.65
CA PHE A 26 3.61 10.28 -0.95
C PHE A 26 3.18 10.48 0.50
N ASP A 27 3.91 11.32 1.26
CA ASP A 27 3.60 11.59 2.67
C ASP A 27 2.19 12.19 2.80
N GLY A 28 1.89 13.21 2.00
CA GLY A 28 0.59 13.87 2.03
C GLY A 28 -0.57 12.97 1.58
N PHE A 29 -0.33 11.99 0.72
CA PHE A 29 -1.35 11.01 0.32
C PHE A 29 -1.61 10.00 1.43
N VAL A 30 -0.54 9.37 1.95
CA VAL A 30 -0.65 8.32 2.98
C VAL A 30 -1.20 8.91 4.29
N ASP A 31 -0.78 10.11 4.69
CA ASP A 31 -1.25 10.76 5.92
C ASP A 31 -2.74 11.18 5.86
N ARG A 32 -3.32 11.28 4.66
CA ARG A 32 -4.76 11.57 4.46
C ARG A 32 -5.64 10.32 4.48
N LEU A 33 -5.05 9.13 4.42
CA LEU A 33 -5.79 7.89 4.59
C LEU A 33 -6.31 7.80 6.02
N ASN A 34 -7.50 7.23 6.20
CA ASN A 34 -8.01 6.94 7.54
C ASN A 34 -7.22 5.80 8.20
N GLU A 35 -7.39 5.60 9.51
CA GLU A 35 -6.63 4.61 10.28
C GLU A 35 -6.78 3.17 9.72
N ASP A 36 -8.00 2.79 9.32
CA ASP A 36 -8.25 1.47 8.74
C ASP A 36 -7.56 1.32 7.39
N GLU A 37 -7.59 2.35 6.55
CA GLU A 37 -6.91 2.37 5.24
C GLU A 37 -5.39 2.29 5.39
N GLN A 38 -4.81 2.99 6.37
CA GLN A 38 -3.39 2.90 6.68
C GLN A 38 -3.00 1.50 7.17
N ALA A 39 -3.80 0.91 8.07
CA ALA A 39 -3.61 -0.45 8.52
C ALA A 39 -3.73 -1.46 7.36
N GLY A 40 -4.67 -1.23 6.44
CA GLY A 40 -4.82 -2.00 5.19
C GLY A 40 -3.58 -1.94 4.32
N LEU A 41 -3.02 -0.76 4.13
CA LEU A 41 -1.81 -0.55 3.33
C LEU A 41 -0.60 -1.27 3.93
N VAL A 42 -0.42 -1.20 5.27
CA VAL A 42 0.66 -1.90 5.97
C VAL A 42 0.47 -3.42 5.92
N ALA A 43 -0.74 -3.92 6.16
CA ALA A 43 -1.05 -5.34 6.09
C ALA A 43 -0.80 -5.90 4.68
N LEU A 44 -1.20 -5.15 3.64
CA LEU A 44 -0.94 -5.50 2.26
C LEU A 44 0.55 -5.57 1.95
N PHE A 45 1.31 -4.55 2.36
CA PHE A 45 2.77 -4.52 2.24
C PHE A 45 3.41 -5.74 2.91
N TRP A 46 2.93 -6.12 4.10
CA TRP A 46 3.43 -7.30 4.80
C TRP A 46 3.13 -8.61 4.08
N ILE A 47 1.96 -8.75 3.46
CA ILE A 47 1.62 -9.93 2.67
C ILE A 47 2.54 -10.02 1.45
N GLY A 48 2.70 -8.94 0.69
CA GLY A 48 3.52 -8.98 -0.53
C GLY A 48 5.03 -9.10 -0.29
N ARG A 49 5.52 -8.93 0.94
CA ARG A 49 6.90 -9.25 1.33
C ARG A 49 7.06 -10.61 2.03
N GLY A 50 5.95 -11.35 2.21
CA GLY A 50 5.94 -12.66 2.86
C GLY A 50 6.06 -12.64 4.39
N THR A 51 5.70 -11.54 5.06
CA THR A 51 5.59 -11.50 6.53
C THR A 51 4.32 -12.20 7.01
N PHE A 52 3.24 -12.08 6.27
CA PHE A 52 1.96 -12.77 6.50
C PHE A 52 1.52 -13.46 5.20
N GLU A 53 0.73 -14.52 5.32
CA GLU A 53 0.08 -15.13 4.17
C GLU A 53 -1.24 -14.40 3.84
N PRO A 54 -1.76 -14.52 2.60
CA PRO A 54 -3.03 -13.91 2.20
C PRO A 54 -4.21 -14.35 3.09
N GLU A 55 -4.19 -15.60 3.55
CA GLU A 55 -5.21 -16.13 4.46
C GLU A 55 -5.18 -15.46 5.84
N ASP A 56 -4.03 -14.92 6.24
CA ASP A 56 -3.80 -14.26 7.54
C ASP A 56 -4.09 -12.76 7.52
N LEU A 57 -4.74 -12.25 6.46
CA LEU A 57 -5.05 -10.81 6.31
C LEU A 57 -5.73 -10.22 7.56
N ALA A 58 -6.65 -10.95 8.20
CA ALA A 58 -7.32 -10.47 9.39
C ALA A 58 -6.38 -10.32 10.60
N GLU A 59 -5.35 -11.15 10.69
CA GLU A 59 -4.30 -11.02 11.70
C GLU A 59 -3.34 -9.88 11.36
N ALA A 60 -2.90 -9.80 10.10
CA ALA A 60 -2.05 -8.71 9.62
C ALA A 60 -2.67 -7.34 9.89
N LEU A 61 -3.99 -7.17 9.66
CA LEU A 61 -4.72 -5.94 9.95
C LEU A 61 -4.71 -5.59 11.45
N ARG A 62 -5.02 -6.56 12.32
CA ARG A 62 -5.01 -6.34 13.78
C ARG A 62 -3.62 -5.94 14.26
N THR A 63 -2.59 -6.61 13.75
CA THR A 63 -1.19 -6.32 14.07
C THR A 63 -0.82 -4.92 13.57
N ALA A 64 -1.20 -4.54 12.36
CA ALA A 64 -0.92 -3.21 11.81
C ALA A 64 -1.54 -2.10 12.65
N MET A 65 -2.81 -2.26 13.08
CA MET A 65 -3.47 -1.31 13.98
C MET A 65 -2.80 -1.24 15.35
N ALA A 66 -2.39 -2.39 15.92
CA ALA A 66 -1.75 -2.44 17.23
C ALA A 66 -0.33 -1.84 17.23
N GLU A 67 0.39 -1.97 16.12
CA GLU A 67 1.79 -1.52 15.98
C GLU A 67 1.93 -0.11 15.36
N ALA A 68 0.82 0.57 15.04
CA ALA A 68 0.76 1.92 14.45
C ALA A 68 1.24 3.04 15.42
N THR A 69 2.50 2.94 15.86
CA THR A 69 3.17 3.84 16.80
C THR A 69 4.04 4.89 16.10
N THR A 70 4.30 4.70 14.80
CA THR A 70 5.05 5.61 13.93
C THR A 70 4.15 6.01 12.77
N PRO A 71 4.25 7.24 12.23
CA PRO A 71 3.49 7.62 11.04
C PRO A 71 3.67 6.61 9.91
N THR A 72 2.57 6.13 9.34
CA THR A 72 2.56 5.06 8.32
C THR A 72 3.43 5.42 7.12
N ALA A 73 3.36 6.66 6.64
CA ALA A 73 4.19 7.14 5.53
C ALA A 73 5.69 6.95 5.81
N ARG A 74 6.15 7.37 7.00
CA ARG A 74 7.55 7.20 7.44
C ARG A 74 7.94 5.73 7.53
N TYR A 75 7.06 4.88 8.06
CA TYR A 75 7.32 3.44 8.16
C TYR A 75 7.51 2.79 6.78
N LEU A 76 6.59 3.07 5.86
CA LEU A 76 6.61 2.50 4.51
C LEU A 76 7.81 2.97 3.69
N LYS A 77 8.18 4.26 3.75
CA LYS A 77 9.39 4.80 3.08
C LYS A 77 10.68 4.16 3.57
N GLY A 78 10.71 3.65 4.80
CA GLY A 78 11.86 2.93 5.35
C GLY A 78 12.05 1.53 4.75
N SER A 79 11.08 1.05 3.97
CA SER A 79 11.09 -0.29 3.40
C SER A 79 11.61 -0.27 1.95
N PRO A 80 12.69 -1.01 1.65
CA PRO A 80 13.10 -1.25 0.27
C PRO A 80 11.98 -1.93 -0.53
N HIS A 81 11.92 -1.70 -1.84
CA HIS A 81 10.98 -2.38 -2.73
C HIS A 81 9.50 -2.22 -2.35
N LEU A 82 9.13 -1.09 -1.74
CA LEU A 82 7.76 -0.83 -1.29
C LEU A 82 6.72 -1.05 -2.40
N ALA A 83 6.96 -0.48 -3.59
CA ALA A 83 6.08 -0.64 -4.74
C ALA A 83 5.89 -2.12 -5.13
N ASP A 84 7.01 -2.84 -5.31
CA ASP A 84 7.01 -4.27 -5.67
C ASP A 84 6.24 -5.12 -4.65
N HIS A 85 6.38 -4.81 -3.36
CA HIS A 85 5.67 -5.50 -2.29
C HIS A 85 4.17 -5.17 -2.26
N LEU A 86 3.77 -3.93 -2.53
CA LEU A 86 2.35 -3.60 -2.62
C LEU A 86 1.68 -4.29 -3.82
N GLU A 87 2.36 -4.34 -4.97
CA GLU A 87 1.90 -5.07 -6.16
C GLU A 87 1.75 -6.57 -5.87
N SER A 88 2.79 -7.18 -5.30
CA SER A 88 2.77 -8.59 -4.90
C SER A 88 1.64 -8.89 -3.90
N GLY A 89 1.36 -7.97 -2.97
CA GLY A 89 0.27 -8.11 -2.02
C GLY A 89 -1.11 -8.08 -2.66
N LEU A 90 -1.32 -7.21 -3.67
CA LEU A 90 -2.57 -7.15 -4.42
C LEU A 90 -2.78 -8.45 -5.20
N GLU A 91 -1.75 -8.92 -5.90
CA GLU A 91 -1.77 -10.19 -6.63
C GLU A 91 -2.09 -11.36 -5.70
N ALA A 92 -1.44 -11.44 -4.53
CA ALA A 92 -1.65 -12.51 -3.57
C ALA A 92 -3.08 -12.53 -2.99
N LEU A 93 -3.73 -11.37 -2.89
CA LEU A 93 -5.13 -11.25 -2.50
C LEU A 93 -6.12 -11.42 -3.67
N GLY A 94 -5.63 -11.63 -4.89
CA GLY A 94 -6.45 -11.74 -6.10
C GLY A 94 -7.13 -10.42 -6.48
N ILE A 95 -6.54 -9.29 -6.11
CA ILE A 95 -7.05 -7.94 -6.40
C ILE A 95 -6.33 -7.42 -7.64
N ASP A 96 -7.09 -7.14 -8.68
CA ASP A 96 -6.57 -6.54 -9.91
C ASP A 96 -6.30 -5.04 -9.68
N SER A 97 -5.05 -4.63 -9.85
CA SER A 97 -4.60 -3.23 -9.76
C SER A 97 -4.31 -2.59 -11.12
N SER A 98 -4.50 -3.33 -12.22
CA SER A 98 -4.24 -2.86 -13.59
C SER A 98 -5.19 -1.75 -14.04
N ALA A 99 -6.30 -1.55 -13.32
CA ALA A 99 -7.26 -0.48 -13.59
C ALA A 99 -6.65 0.94 -13.52
N VAL A 100 -5.55 1.13 -12.78
CA VAL A 100 -4.90 2.45 -12.66
C VAL A 100 -3.79 2.65 -13.71
N GLU A 101 -3.21 1.56 -14.24
CA GLU A 101 -2.26 1.68 -15.36
C GLU A 101 -2.98 2.09 -16.66
N ASP A 102 -4.23 1.67 -16.88
CA ASP A 102 -4.95 1.91 -18.14
C ASP A 102 -5.52 3.35 -18.27
N ASP A 103 -5.79 4.03 -17.14
CA ASP A 103 -6.35 5.39 -17.16
C ASP A 103 -5.27 6.50 -17.22
N LEU A 104 -4.02 6.20 -16.83
CA LEU A 104 -2.88 7.12 -16.99
C LEU A 104 -2.28 7.13 -18.41
N TYR A 105 -2.50 6.06 -19.19
CA TYR A 105 -1.94 5.89 -20.54
C TYR A 105 -2.90 6.20 -21.69
N ARG A 106 -4.02 6.92 -21.45
CA ARG A 106 -4.79 7.53 -22.55
C ARG A 106 -4.22 8.91 -22.91
N PRO A 107 -3.39 9.04 -23.97
CA PRO A 107 -3.21 10.34 -24.60
C PRO A 107 -4.56 10.75 -25.18
N GLY A 108 -5.14 11.82 -24.66
CA GLY A 108 -6.16 12.60 -25.36
C GLY A 108 -5.55 13.34 -26.55
#